data_AF-A0A6L8HU67-F1
#
_entry.id   AF-A0A6L8HU67-F1
#
_cell.length_a   1.000
_cell.length_b   1.000
_cell.length_c   1.000
_cell.angle_alpha   90.00
_cell.angle_beta   90.00
_cell.angle_gamma   90.00
#
_symmetry.space_group_name_H-M   'P 1'
#
loop_
_entity.id
_entity.type
_entity.pdbx_description
1 polymer ?
#
loop_
_entity_poly.entity_id
_entity_poly.type
_entity_poly.pdbx_seq_one_letter_code
_entity_poly.pdbx_strand_id
1 'polypeptide(L)'
;MTAPSSIQGAQAAAGSASGLDVCIDRSVRHLLSLQAEDGYWWAELESNATMAAEHLLLERFLGTTEEEREQGIVRYLLGLQCEDGSWPVYWGGPGDVSISTEAYFALKLAGVDPESEEMKRAREFIRSRGGVGATRIFTKLWLSLFGQFDWAALPAMPPESILMPVASPLNIYMFASWARATIVAILVVWA
;
A
#
# COMPACT_ATOMS: atom_id res chain seq x y z
N MET A 1 -45.03 66.02 -22.92
CA MET A 1 -45.01 64.56 -22.68
C MET A 1 -43.61 64.21 -22.20
N THR A 2 -43.55 63.74 -20.96
CA THR A 2 -42.41 63.71 -20.05
C THR A 2 -41.47 62.53 -20.31
N ALA A 3 -40.18 62.75 -20.05
CA ALA A 3 -39.06 61.84 -20.25
C ALA A 3 -39.23 60.48 -19.52
N PRO A 4 -38.69 59.37 -20.07
CA PRO A 4 -38.65 58.11 -19.35
C PRO A 4 -37.65 58.16 -18.21
N SER A 5 -38.15 57.81 -17.04
CA SER A 5 -37.47 57.75 -15.76
C SER A 5 -36.25 56.83 -15.79
N SER A 6 -35.17 57.33 -15.21
CA SER A 6 -33.95 56.60 -14.89
C SER A 6 -34.25 55.30 -14.14
N ILE A 7 -33.76 54.17 -14.66
CA ILE A 7 -33.70 52.91 -13.92
C ILE A 7 -32.64 53.10 -12.83
N GLN A 8 -33.11 53.41 -11.63
CA GLN A 8 -32.31 53.36 -10.41
C GLN A 8 -31.73 51.95 -10.27
N GLY A 9 -30.41 51.90 -10.09
CA GLY A 9 -29.67 50.66 -9.92
C GLY A 9 -30.27 49.80 -8.83
N ALA A 10 -30.52 48.53 -9.16
CA ALA A 10 -30.58 47.50 -8.15
C ALA A 10 -29.18 47.43 -7.53
N GLN A 11 -28.99 48.13 -6.41
CA GLN A 11 -27.93 47.80 -5.47
C GLN A 11 -28.15 46.33 -5.11
N ALA A 12 -27.38 45.44 -5.72
CA ALA A 12 -27.21 44.10 -5.23
C ALA A 12 -26.82 44.27 -3.76
N ALA A 13 -27.71 43.85 -2.87
CA ALA A 13 -27.43 43.82 -1.44
C ALA A 13 -26.09 43.09 -1.29
N ALA A 14 -25.07 43.81 -0.84
CA ALA A 14 -23.80 43.24 -0.45
C ALA A 14 -24.07 42.39 0.79
N GLY A 15 -24.61 41.19 0.58
CA GLY A 15 -24.73 40.18 1.60
C GLY A 15 -23.32 39.83 2.03
N SER A 16 -23.03 40.00 3.32
CA SER A 16 -21.80 39.51 3.92
C SER A 16 -21.58 38.07 3.45
N ALA A 17 -20.39 37.78 2.92
CA ALA A 17 -20.01 36.42 2.54
C ALA A 17 -20.41 35.47 3.67
N SER A 18 -21.24 34.48 3.34
CA SER A 18 -21.71 33.52 4.32
C SER A 18 -20.51 32.74 4.90
N GLY A 19 -20.67 32.11 6.05
CA GLY A 19 -19.62 31.23 6.59
C GLY A 19 -19.22 30.12 5.59
N LEU A 20 -20.15 29.70 4.73
CA LEU A 20 -19.90 28.75 3.65
C LEU A 20 -18.98 29.34 2.57
N ASP A 21 -19.24 30.56 2.11
CA ASP A 21 -18.42 31.23 1.08
C ASP A 21 -16.97 31.39 1.55
N VAL A 22 -16.79 31.77 2.82
CA VAL A 22 -15.45 31.88 3.44
C VAL A 22 -14.74 30.52 3.47
N CYS A 23 -15.45 29.43 3.79
CA CYS A 23 -14.87 28.09 3.80
C CYS A 23 -14.48 27.61 2.40
N ILE A 24 -15.31 27.89 1.38
CA ILE A 24 -15.01 27.56 -0.02
C ILE A 24 -13.76 28.32 -0.47
N ASP A 25 -13.70 29.63 -0.26
CA ASP A 25 -12.57 30.47 -0.66
C ASP A 25 -11.26 30.02 0.01
N ARG A 26 -11.31 29.62 1.28
CA ARG A 26 -10.14 29.08 1.99
C ARG A 26 -9.71 27.73 1.45
N SER A 27 -10.65 26.84 1.15
CA SER A 27 -10.37 25.50 0.63
C SER A 27 -9.79 25.55 -0.78
N VAL A 28 -10.34 26.40 -1.65
CA VAL A 28 -9.82 26.62 -3.01
C VAL A 28 -8.40 27.18 -2.96
N ARG A 29 -8.16 28.21 -2.14
CA ARG A 29 -6.80 28.77 -1.96
C ARG A 29 -5.81 27.73 -1.44
N HIS A 30 -6.23 26.90 -0.50
CA HIS A 30 -5.36 25.85 0.02
C HIS A 30 -5.06 24.80 -1.05
N LEU A 31 -6.07 24.29 -1.77
CA LEU A 31 -5.86 23.30 -2.82
C LEU A 31 -4.95 23.86 -3.93
N LEU A 32 -5.16 25.10 -4.38
CA LEU A 32 -4.30 25.75 -5.37
C LEU A 32 -2.87 25.97 -4.85
N SER A 33 -2.69 26.17 -3.53
CA SER A 33 -1.34 26.27 -2.93
C SER A 33 -0.56 24.95 -2.92
N LEU A 34 -1.25 23.81 -3.15
CA LEU A 34 -0.63 22.48 -3.25
C LEU A 34 -0.31 22.08 -4.70
N GLN A 35 -0.66 22.91 -5.68
CA GLN A 35 -0.39 22.63 -7.09
C GLN A 35 1.12 22.75 -7.36
N ALA A 36 1.70 21.76 -8.03
CA ALA A 36 3.07 21.84 -8.51
C ALA A 36 3.22 22.93 -9.59
N GLU A 37 4.44 23.41 -9.81
CA GLU A 37 4.72 24.45 -10.82
C GLU A 37 4.23 24.05 -12.22
N ASP A 38 4.30 22.76 -12.56
CA ASP A 38 3.84 22.20 -13.85
C ASP A 38 2.32 21.99 -13.94
N GLY A 39 1.57 22.31 -12.87
CA GLY A 39 0.11 22.33 -12.86
C GLY A 39 -0.59 21.04 -12.38
N TYR A 40 0.14 20.00 -11.98
CA TYR A 40 -0.45 18.78 -11.38
C TYR A 40 -0.55 18.88 -9.85
N TRP A 41 -1.30 17.94 -9.25
CA TRP A 41 -1.27 17.68 -7.81
C TRP A 41 -0.66 16.32 -7.57
N TRP A 42 0.24 16.25 -6.59
CA TRP A 42 0.85 15.01 -6.16
C TRP A 42 0.82 14.94 -4.64
N ALA A 43 0.34 13.81 -4.14
CA ALA A 43 0.20 13.54 -2.74
C ALA A 43 0.58 12.08 -2.47
N GLU A 44 0.80 11.78 -1.20
CA GLU A 44 1.06 10.43 -0.75
C GLU A 44 -0.15 9.53 -1.03
N LEU A 45 0.12 8.37 -1.63
CA LEU A 45 -0.86 7.30 -1.79
C LEU A 45 -0.55 6.21 -0.78
N GLU A 46 -1.14 6.35 0.41
CA GLU A 46 -0.98 5.37 1.48
C GLU A 46 -1.68 4.05 1.15
N SER A 47 -1.11 2.96 1.64
CA SER A 47 -1.71 1.62 1.56
C SER A 47 -1.58 0.90 2.91
N ASN A 48 -0.77 -0.16 2.97
CA ASN A 48 -0.47 -0.88 4.19
C ASN A 48 1.03 -1.23 4.25
N ALA A 49 1.43 -1.85 5.36
CA ALA A 49 2.83 -2.13 5.66
C ALA A 49 3.53 -3.07 4.66
N THR A 50 2.80 -3.82 3.83
CA THR A 50 3.42 -4.75 2.86
C THR A 50 4.32 -4.04 1.86
N MET A 51 3.97 -2.83 1.41
CA MET A 51 4.81 -2.13 0.41
C MET A 51 6.22 -1.85 0.95
N ALA A 52 6.32 -1.40 2.21
CA ALA A 52 7.60 -1.16 2.85
C ALA A 52 8.32 -2.45 3.24
N ALA A 53 7.59 -3.44 3.77
CA ALA A 53 8.15 -4.74 4.14
C ALA A 53 8.71 -5.48 2.92
N GLU A 54 7.92 -5.65 1.86
CA GLU A 54 8.31 -6.33 0.62
C GLU A 54 9.48 -5.61 -0.09
N HIS A 55 9.55 -4.27 -0.01
CA HIS A 55 10.70 -3.53 -0.53
C HIS A 55 12.00 -3.86 0.24
N LEU A 56 11.95 -3.89 1.58
CA LEU A 56 13.10 -4.30 2.40
C LEU A 56 13.51 -5.74 2.09
N LEU A 57 12.53 -6.66 1.98
CA LEU A 57 12.78 -8.04 1.57
C LEU A 57 13.44 -8.11 0.19
N LEU A 58 12.95 -7.36 -0.79
CA LEU A 58 13.54 -7.31 -2.13
C LEU A 58 15.02 -6.90 -2.09
N GLU A 59 15.34 -5.83 -1.38
CA GLU A 59 16.71 -5.32 -1.31
C GLU A 59 17.65 -6.27 -0.60
N ARG A 60 17.18 -6.89 0.47
CA ARG A 60 17.94 -7.95 1.17
C ARG A 60 18.17 -9.15 0.27
N PHE A 61 17.16 -9.55 -0.51
CA PHE A 61 17.28 -10.66 -1.45
C PHE A 61 18.28 -10.37 -2.58
N LEU A 62 18.27 -9.14 -3.12
CA LEU A 62 19.16 -8.72 -4.20
C LEU A 62 20.56 -8.30 -3.73
N GLY A 63 20.78 -8.14 -2.42
CA GLY A 63 22.04 -7.63 -1.87
C GLY A 63 22.27 -6.15 -2.15
N THR A 64 21.20 -5.38 -2.32
CA THR A 64 21.23 -3.93 -2.65
C THR A 64 20.80 -3.05 -1.48
N THR A 65 20.80 -3.59 -0.26
CA THR A 65 20.39 -2.88 0.95
C THR A 65 21.26 -1.65 1.20
N GLU A 66 20.61 -0.52 1.46
CA GLU A 66 21.23 0.69 1.96
C GLU A 66 20.82 0.92 3.42
N GLU A 67 21.79 1.12 4.30
CA GLU A 67 21.58 1.17 5.75
C GLU A 67 20.57 2.25 6.17
N GLU A 68 20.69 3.47 5.64
CA GLU A 68 19.81 4.58 6.02
C GLU A 68 18.34 4.30 5.63
N ARG A 69 18.13 3.79 4.40
CA ARG A 69 16.79 3.43 3.92
C ARG A 69 16.21 2.28 4.73
N GLU A 70 16.98 1.25 5.00
CA GLU A 70 16.52 0.12 5.81
C GLU A 70 16.10 0.57 7.21
N GLN A 71 16.92 1.38 7.89
CA GLN A 71 16.56 1.93 9.19
C GLN A 71 15.30 2.82 9.12
N GLY A 72 15.12 3.55 8.01
CA GLY A 72 13.89 4.30 7.72
C GLY A 72 12.66 3.40 7.63
N ILE A 73 12.75 2.30 6.89
CA ILE A 73 11.68 1.31 6.77
C ILE A 73 11.38 0.65 8.10
N VAL A 74 12.40 0.29 8.90
CA VAL A 74 12.20 -0.29 10.24
C VAL A 74 11.41 0.66 11.13
N ARG A 75 11.78 1.95 11.18
CA ARG A 75 11.02 2.96 11.95
C ARG A 75 9.60 3.11 11.46
N TYR A 76 9.40 3.12 10.13
CA TYR A 76 8.08 3.21 9.52
C TYR A 76 7.20 2.02 9.90
N LEU A 77 7.70 0.79 9.74
CA LEU A 77 6.97 -0.43 10.08
C LEU A 77 6.59 -0.48 11.56
N LEU A 78 7.52 -0.15 12.47
CA LEU A 78 7.23 -0.09 13.91
C LEU A 78 6.20 1.00 14.24
N GLY A 79 6.25 2.13 13.55
CA GLY A 79 5.28 3.22 13.72
C GLY A 79 3.86 2.88 13.26
N LEU A 80 3.70 1.91 12.36
CA LEU A 80 2.40 1.41 11.89
C LEU A 80 1.82 0.27 12.76
N GLN A 81 2.59 -0.25 13.72
CA GLN A 81 2.16 -1.39 14.51
C GLN A 81 0.99 -1.02 15.44
N CYS A 82 -0.05 -1.84 15.46
CA CYS A 82 -1.16 -1.71 16.40
C CYS A 82 -0.78 -2.13 17.82
N GLU A 83 -1.61 -1.74 18.80
CA GLU A 83 -1.39 -2.08 20.22
C GLU A 83 -1.34 -3.60 20.49
N ASP A 84 -2.08 -4.40 19.72
CA ASP A 84 -2.08 -5.86 19.79
C ASP A 84 -0.87 -6.50 19.07
N GLY A 85 0.02 -5.70 18.50
CA GLY A 85 1.21 -6.12 17.77
C GLY A 85 0.98 -6.41 16.28
N SER A 86 -0.24 -6.25 15.77
CA SER A 86 -0.59 -6.53 14.38
C SER A 86 -0.37 -5.34 13.44
N TRP A 87 -0.53 -5.59 12.13
CA TRP A 87 -0.63 -4.56 11.10
C TRP A 87 -1.94 -4.75 10.31
N PRO A 88 -2.75 -3.70 10.12
CA PRO A 88 -4.04 -3.78 9.44
C PRO A 88 -3.93 -3.54 7.93
N VAL A 89 -4.99 -3.89 7.21
CA VAL A 89 -5.12 -3.63 5.76
C VAL A 89 -5.35 -2.15 5.45
N TYR A 90 -6.00 -1.44 6.37
CA TYR A 90 -6.36 -0.03 6.25
C TYR A 90 -6.30 0.64 7.63
N TRP A 91 -6.23 1.97 7.65
CA TRP A 91 -6.12 2.74 8.89
C TRP A 91 -7.27 2.48 9.86
N GLY A 92 -6.95 2.15 11.12
CA GLY A 92 -7.92 1.81 12.16
C GLY A 92 -8.67 0.47 11.95
N GLY A 93 -8.27 -0.33 10.95
CA GLY A 93 -8.83 -1.65 10.71
C GLY A 93 -8.32 -2.72 11.67
N PRO A 94 -8.88 -3.94 11.62
CA PRO A 94 -8.35 -5.07 12.36
C PRO A 94 -7.01 -5.53 11.77
N GLY A 95 -6.16 -6.12 12.61
CA GLY A 95 -4.92 -6.74 12.18
C GLY A 95 -5.12 -7.85 11.15
N ASP A 96 -4.21 -7.93 10.18
CA ASP A 96 -4.17 -8.97 9.15
C ASP A 96 -2.96 -9.89 9.33
N VAL A 97 -3.17 -11.20 9.22
CA VAL A 97 -2.11 -12.19 9.46
C VAL A 97 -1.03 -12.17 8.38
N SER A 98 -1.38 -11.88 7.13
CA SER A 98 -0.43 -11.82 6.02
C SER A 98 0.47 -10.60 6.14
N ILE A 99 -0.14 -9.42 6.34
CA ILE A 99 0.57 -8.15 6.51
C ILE A 99 1.48 -8.22 7.74
N SER A 100 0.95 -8.71 8.86
CA SER A 100 1.72 -8.83 10.10
C SER A 100 2.89 -9.81 9.95
N THR A 101 2.70 -10.92 9.22
CA THR A 101 3.78 -11.88 8.95
C THR A 101 4.90 -11.27 8.13
N GLU A 102 4.57 -10.52 7.07
CA GLU A 102 5.56 -9.86 6.22
C GLU A 102 6.31 -8.75 6.97
N ALA A 103 5.59 -7.90 7.72
CA ALA A 103 6.20 -6.87 8.55
C ALA A 103 7.13 -7.46 9.63
N TYR A 104 6.66 -8.48 10.34
CA TYR A 104 7.49 -9.19 11.33
C TYR A 104 8.75 -9.79 10.70
N PHE A 105 8.61 -10.43 9.54
CA PHE A 105 9.74 -11.05 8.86
C PHE A 105 10.75 -10.01 8.37
N ALA A 106 10.30 -8.90 7.78
CA ALA A 106 11.15 -7.80 7.36
C ALA A 106 11.91 -7.17 8.54
N LEU A 107 11.23 -6.89 9.66
CA LEU A 107 11.86 -6.37 10.88
C LEU A 107 12.92 -7.33 11.42
N LYS A 108 12.60 -8.63 11.49
CA LYS A 108 13.55 -9.66 11.94
C LYS A 108 14.77 -9.74 11.02
N LEU A 109 14.57 -9.66 9.71
CA LEU A 109 15.65 -9.71 8.72
C LEU A 109 16.56 -8.48 8.79
N ALA A 110 16.00 -7.32 9.13
CA ALA A 110 16.72 -6.08 9.40
C ALA A 110 17.46 -6.06 10.75
N GLY A 111 17.37 -7.13 11.54
CA GLY A 111 18.10 -7.27 12.81
C GLY A 111 17.35 -6.76 14.05
N VAL A 112 16.04 -6.47 13.95
CA VAL A 112 15.23 -6.16 15.14
C VAL A 112 15.15 -7.41 16.02
N ASP A 113 15.46 -7.25 17.31
CA ASP A 113 15.51 -8.35 18.28
C ASP A 113 14.14 -9.06 18.36
N PRO A 114 14.05 -10.36 18.03
CA PRO A 114 12.82 -11.13 18.16
C PRO A 114 12.23 -11.17 19.58
N GLU A 115 13.04 -10.84 20.60
CA GLU A 115 12.62 -10.78 21.99
C GLU A 115 12.27 -9.36 22.48
N SER A 116 12.29 -8.35 21.60
CA SER A 116 11.67 -7.05 21.90
C SER A 116 10.15 -7.21 22.10
N GLU A 117 9.55 -6.28 22.85
CA GLU A 117 8.11 -6.35 23.16
C GLU A 117 7.24 -6.20 21.92
N GLU A 118 7.64 -5.37 20.96
CA GLU A 118 7.00 -5.20 19.64
C GLU A 118 6.99 -6.52 18.86
N MET A 119 8.13 -7.21 18.82
CA MET A 119 8.30 -8.46 18.09
C MET A 119 7.56 -9.62 18.77
N LYS A 120 7.54 -9.67 20.10
CA LYS A 120 6.77 -10.67 20.86
C LYS A 120 5.28 -10.55 20.60
N ARG A 121 4.71 -9.34 20.69
CA ARG A 121 3.28 -9.10 20.42
C ARG A 121 2.91 -9.49 18.99
N ALA A 122 3.70 -9.07 18.00
CA ALA A 122 3.52 -9.45 16.61
C ALA A 122 3.50 -10.98 16.44
N ARG A 123 4.49 -11.67 17.03
CA ARG A 123 4.58 -13.13 16.98
C ARG A 123 3.38 -13.82 17.64
N GLU A 124 2.91 -13.31 18.77
CA GLU A 124 1.72 -13.83 19.46
C GLU A 124 0.46 -13.63 18.62
N PHE A 125 0.27 -12.43 18.06
CA PHE A 125 -0.82 -12.14 17.13
C PHE A 125 -0.80 -13.12 15.94
N ILE A 126 0.33 -13.23 15.24
CA ILE A 126 0.47 -14.11 14.07
C ILE A 126 0.12 -15.55 14.43
N ARG A 127 0.62 -16.07 15.56
CA ARG A 127 0.33 -17.43 16.02
C ARG A 127 -1.14 -17.63 16.36
N SER A 128 -1.76 -16.67 17.06
CA SER A 128 -3.19 -16.74 17.41
C SER A 128 -4.11 -16.69 16.18
N ARG A 129 -3.64 -16.13 15.05
CA ARG A 129 -4.35 -16.07 13.77
C ARG A 129 -4.06 -17.25 12.83
N GLY A 130 -3.42 -18.32 13.30
CA GLY A 130 -3.14 -19.53 12.51
C GLY A 130 -1.77 -19.52 11.81
N GLY A 131 -0.95 -18.51 12.06
CA GLY A 131 0.43 -18.42 11.58
C GLY A 131 0.55 -18.39 10.05
N VAL A 132 1.72 -18.82 9.56
CA VAL A 132 2.04 -18.86 8.12
C VAL A 132 1.06 -19.72 7.32
N GLY A 133 0.42 -20.73 7.94
CA GLY A 133 -0.59 -21.54 7.27
C GLY A 133 -1.79 -20.71 6.76
N ALA A 134 -2.19 -19.70 7.54
CA ALA A 134 -3.34 -18.84 7.27
C ALA A 134 -3.04 -17.63 6.36
N THR A 135 -1.80 -17.44 5.92
CA THR A 135 -1.43 -16.29 5.08
C THR A 135 -1.77 -16.49 3.61
N ARG A 136 -1.88 -15.35 2.89
CA ARG A 136 -2.08 -15.31 1.43
C ARG A 136 -0.87 -15.90 0.69
N ILE A 137 -1.08 -16.23 -0.59
CA ILE A 137 -0.03 -16.89 -1.38
C ILE A 137 1.21 -16.03 -1.58
N PHE A 138 1.07 -14.72 -1.73
CA PHE A 138 2.20 -13.80 -1.89
C PHE A 138 3.11 -13.76 -0.66
N THR A 139 2.55 -13.83 0.55
CA THR A 139 3.35 -13.94 1.78
C THR A 139 4.19 -15.22 1.77
N LYS A 140 3.59 -16.33 1.37
CA LYS A 140 4.28 -17.62 1.29
C LYS A 140 5.34 -17.60 0.19
N LEU A 141 5.10 -16.93 -0.94
CA LEU A 141 6.08 -16.73 -2.00
C LEU A 141 7.31 -15.95 -1.48
N TRP A 142 7.09 -14.82 -0.79
CA TRP A 142 8.16 -14.06 -0.15
C TRP A 142 8.95 -14.91 0.84
N LEU A 143 8.29 -15.67 1.72
CA LEU A 143 8.96 -16.57 2.65
C LEU A 143 9.76 -17.66 1.92
N SER A 144 9.26 -18.18 0.79
CA SER A 144 9.93 -19.23 0.01
C SER A 144 11.21 -18.73 -0.66
N LEU A 145 11.23 -17.47 -1.13
CA LEU A 145 12.45 -16.82 -1.65
C LEU A 145 13.59 -16.81 -0.62
N PHE A 146 13.26 -16.76 0.67
CA PHE A 146 14.22 -16.82 1.78
C PHE A 146 14.36 -18.21 2.42
N GLY A 147 13.81 -19.26 1.78
CA GLY A 147 13.86 -20.63 2.29
C GLY A 147 13.10 -20.86 3.61
N GLN A 148 12.17 -19.96 3.95
CA GLN A 148 11.35 -20.04 5.18
C GLN A 148 10.01 -20.75 4.95
N PHE A 149 9.67 -21.04 3.71
CA PHE A 149 8.48 -21.82 3.32
C PHE A 149 8.85 -22.74 2.14
N ASP A 150 8.18 -23.90 2.08
CA ASP A 150 8.45 -24.89 1.03
C ASP A 150 7.81 -24.46 -0.29
N TRP A 151 8.62 -24.35 -1.35
CA TRP A 151 8.17 -24.07 -2.71
C TRP A 151 7.12 -25.09 -3.20
N ALA A 152 7.25 -26.36 -2.80
CA ALA A 152 6.31 -27.40 -3.19
C ALA A 152 4.90 -27.21 -2.60
N ALA A 153 4.76 -26.38 -1.56
CA ALA A 153 3.48 -26.08 -0.93
C ALA A 153 2.78 -24.85 -1.53
N LEU A 154 3.40 -24.14 -2.47
CA LEU A 154 2.75 -23.08 -3.25
C LEU A 154 1.97 -23.69 -4.45
N PRO A 155 0.91 -23.05 -4.97
CA PRO A 155 0.25 -23.46 -6.20
C PRO A 155 1.22 -23.44 -7.38
N ALA A 156 1.31 -24.55 -8.09
CA ALA A 156 2.15 -24.65 -9.28
C ALA A 156 1.69 -23.66 -10.36
N MET A 157 2.64 -22.87 -10.87
CA MET A 157 2.41 -21.97 -11.99
C MET A 157 3.43 -22.29 -13.10
N PRO A 158 3.07 -23.19 -14.04
CA PRO A 158 4.01 -23.65 -15.06
C PRO A 158 4.33 -22.53 -16.07
N PRO A 159 5.61 -22.21 -16.31
CA PRO A 159 6.00 -21.17 -17.26
C PRO A 159 5.48 -21.44 -18.68
N GLU A 160 5.26 -22.71 -19.04
CA GLU A 160 4.69 -23.15 -20.32
C GLU A 160 3.28 -22.60 -20.58
N SER A 161 2.57 -22.12 -19.54
CA SER A 161 1.29 -21.44 -19.68
C SER A 161 1.33 -20.24 -20.63
N ILE A 162 2.51 -19.62 -20.83
CA ILE A 162 2.71 -18.53 -21.80
C ILE A 162 2.52 -18.99 -23.25
N LEU A 163 2.69 -20.29 -23.53
CA LEU A 163 2.58 -20.88 -24.87
C LEU A 163 1.14 -21.22 -25.26
N MET A 164 0.18 -21.06 -24.35
CA MET A 164 -1.22 -21.35 -24.63
C MET A 164 -1.78 -20.37 -25.69
N PRO A 165 -2.63 -20.84 -26.62
CA PRO A 165 -3.38 -19.96 -27.52
C PRO A 165 -4.13 -18.87 -26.76
N VAL A 166 -4.27 -17.69 -27.36
CA VAL A 166 -4.95 -16.53 -26.73
C VAL A 166 -6.40 -16.85 -26.33
N ALA A 167 -7.07 -17.72 -27.10
CA ALA A 167 -8.44 -18.14 -26.83
C ALA A 167 -8.58 -19.20 -25.71
N SER A 168 -7.47 -19.75 -25.21
CA SER A 168 -7.50 -20.76 -24.16
C SER A 168 -7.89 -20.17 -22.80
N PRO A 169 -8.62 -20.94 -21.96
CA PRO A 169 -8.85 -20.53 -20.58
C PRO A 169 -7.51 -20.37 -19.86
N LEU A 170 -7.43 -19.41 -18.93
CA LEU A 170 -6.23 -19.09 -18.15
C LEU A 170 -5.03 -18.58 -18.96
N ASN A 171 -5.23 -18.22 -20.24
CA ASN A 171 -4.21 -17.45 -20.95
C ASN A 171 -3.93 -16.11 -20.22
N ILE A 172 -2.68 -15.66 -20.21
CA ILE A 172 -2.25 -14.43 -19.50
C ILE A 172 -3.07 -13.18 -19.90
N TYR A 173 -3.61 -13.13 -21.12
CA TYR A 173 -4.44 -12.02 -21.60
C TYR A 173 -5.85 -11.99 -21.00
N MET A 174 -6.29 -13.07 -20.36
CA MET A 174 -7.55 -13.13 -19.61
C MET A 174 -7.47 -12.44 -18.24
N PHE A 175 -6.26 -12.20 -17.73
CA PHE A 175 -6.05 -11.52 -16.46
C PHE A 175 -6.03 -10.01 -16.62
N ALA A 176 -6.45 -9.31 -15.57
CA ALA A 176 -6.32 -7.86 -15.44
C ALA A 176 -4.85 -7.43 -15.62
N SER A 177 -4.64 -6.20 -16.11
CA SER A 177 -3.31 -5.70 -16.48
C SER A 177 -2.30 -5.79 -15.33
N TRP A 178 -2.69 -5.41 -14.11
CA TRP A 178 -1.82 -5.48 -12.93
C TRP A 178 -1.45 -6.92 -12.57
N ALA A 179 -2.42 -7.85 -12.64
CA ALA A 179 -2.20 -9.26 -12.30
C ALA A 179 -1.34 -9.96 -13.36
N ARG A 180 -1.52 -9.61 -14.64
CA ARG A 180 -0.80 -10.22 -15.76
C ARG A 180 0.71 -10.05 -15.63
N ALA A 181 1.18 -8.83 -15.37
CA ALA A 181 2.61 -8.56 -15.23
C ALA A 181 3.21 -9.33 -14.04
N THR A 182 2.49 -9.37 -12.91
CA THR A 182 2.89 -10.15 -11.74
C THR A 182 2.98 -11.64 -12.03
N ILE A 183 1.95 -12.22 -12.66
CA ILE A 183 1.91 -13.65 -13.00
C ILE A 183 3.11 -14.00 -13.88
N VAL A 184 3.34 -13.25 -14.97
CA VAL A 184 4.45 -13.51 -15.90
C VAL A 184 5.81 -13.46 -15.20
N ALA A 185 6.02 -12.51 -14.29
CA ALA A 185 7.26 -12.46 -13.52
C ALA A 185 7.42 -13.69 -12.59
N ILE A 186 6.36 -14.12 -11.91
CA ILE A 186 6.42 -15.26 -11.00
C ILE A 186 6.63 -16.57 -11.77
N LEU A 187 6.10 -16.71 -12.98
CA LEU A 187 6.37 -17.87 -13.85
C LEU A 187 7.87 -18.11 -14.07
N VAL A 188 8.66 -17.02 -14.17
CA VAL A 188 10.12 -17.11 -14.31
C VAL A 188 10.78 -17.48 -12.99
N VAL A 189 10.32 -16.91 -11.87
CA VAL A 189 10.85 -17.20 -10.53
C VAL A 189 10.59 -18.66 -10.12
N TRP A 190 9.51 -19.26 -10.61
CA TRP A 190 9.14 -20.64 -10.33
C TRP A 190 10.00 -21.68 -11.09
N ALA A 191 10.50 -21.31 -12.28
CA ALA A 191 11.17 -22.21 -13.22
C ALA A 191 12.60 -22.58 -12.79
#